data_AF-A0A939UE78-F1
#
_entry.id   AF-A0A939UE78-F1
#
_cell.length_a   1.000
_cell.length_b   1.000
_cell.length_c   1.000
_cell.angle_alpha   90.00
_cell.angle_beta   90.00
_cell.angle_gamma   90.00
#
_symmetry.space_group_name_H-M   'P 1'
#
loop_
_entity.id
_entity.type
_entity.pdbx_description
1 polymer ?
#
loop_
_entity_poly.entity_id
_entity_poly.type
_entity_poly.pdbx_seq_one_letter_code
_entity_poly.pdbx_strand_id
1 'polypeptide(L)'
;MSEKIHVGVLGATGMVGQRYIKLLENHPWFEVTYVAASPRSAGKPYCEAVKNRWLIGAEIPAGVANLIVEDANDEKKALGKCQFVFSALEMGKDEIKALEAAYAAEGIPVVSNASANRWTEDVPMLVPEINYSHLDVIAEQKKHHGWDKGFIAVKPNCSLQTYMMPLHALIQAGYPVKRMIVTTLQATSGAGYPGVASFDMIDNIVPFIGG
;
A
#
# COMPACT_ATOMS: atom_id res chain seq x y z
N MET A 1 -18.88 -5.21 -21.09
CA MET A 1 -17.70 -5.09 -20.20
C MET A 1 -18.23 -5.20 -18.79
N SER A 2 -17.61 -6.00 -17.92
CA SER A 2 -18.01 -6.12 -16.52
C SER A 2 -17.89 -4.77 -15.81
N GLU A 3 -18.77 -4.49 -14.86
CA GLU A 3 -18.68 -3.33 -13.98
C GLU A 3 -17.34 -3.35 -13.23
N LYS A 4 -16.64 -2.20 -13.16
CA LYS A 4 -15.34 -2.12 -12.47
C LYS A 4 -15.54 -2.15 -10.96
N ILE A 5 -14.55 -2.70 -10.26
CA ILE A 5 -14.50 -2.70 -8.80
C ILE A 5 -14.00 -1.33 -8.33
N HIS A 6 -14.87 -0.61 -7.62
CA HIS A 6 -14.54 0.67 -6.99
C HIS A 6 -13.56 0.47 -5.84
N VAL A 7 -12.42 1.16 -5.87
CA VAL A 7 -11.35 1.05 -4.88
C VAL A 7 -11.01 2.40 -4.28
N GLY A 8 -10.52 2.37 -3.04
CA GLY A 8 -10.01 3.55 -2.35
C GLY A 8 -8.50 3.57 -2.20
N VAL A 9 -7.91 4.75 -2.01
CA VAL A 9 -6.49 4.91 -1.66
C VAL A 9 -6.36 5.76 -0.40
N LEU A 10 -5.81 5.19 0.67
CA LEU A 10 -5.45 5.91 1.91
C LEU A 10 -4.01 6.42 1.81
N GLY A 11 -3.74 7.63 2.31
CA GLY A 11 -2.45 8.28 2.09
C GLY A 11 -2.25 8.73 0.64
N ALA A 12 -3.35 9.03 -0.07
CA ALA A 12 -3.39 9.28 -1.51
C ALA A 12 -2.49 10.43 -1.99
N THR A 13 -2.15 11.39 -1.11
CA THR A 13 -1.32 12.54 -1.44
C THR A 13 0.19 12.30 -1.28
N GLY A 14 0.60 11.24 -0.57
CA GLY A 14 2.00 10.83 -0.44
C GLY A 14 2.52 10.08 -1.67
N MET A 15 3.83 9.86 -1.76
CA MET A 15 4.46 9.25 -2.95
C MET A 15 3.88 7.90 -3.34
N VAL A 16 3.68 7.03 -2.36
CA VAL A 16 3.13 5.69 -2.60
C VAL A 16 1.66 5.79 -3.04
N GLY A 17 0.87 6.69 -2.45
CA GLY A 17 -0.51 6.95 -2.86
C GLY A 17 -0.61 7.50 -4.28
N GLN A 18 0.25 8.43 -4.67
CA GLN A 18 0.33 8.93 -6.05
C GLN A 18 0.70 7.83 -7.03
N ARG A 19 1.62 6.93 -6.64
CA ARG A 19 1.98 5.76 -7.45
C ARG A 19 0.82 4.80 -7.63
N TYR A 20 0.03 4.55 -6.58
CA TYR A 20 -1.22 3.79 -6.68
C TYR A 20 -2.17 4.41 -7.69
N ILE A 21 -2.44 5.72 -7.58
CA ILE A 21 -3.34 6.44 -8.49
C ILE A 21 -2.86 6.31 -9.94
N LYS A 22 -1.56 6.43 -10.19
CA LYS A 22 -1.02 6.24 -11.54
C LYS A 22 -1.14 4.80 -12.05
N LEU A 23 -0.84 3.81 -11.22
CA LEU A 23 -0.92 2.40 -11.63
C LEU A 23 -2.36 1.92 -11.83
N LEU A 24 -3.31 2.52 -11.13
CA LEU A 24 -4.74 2.23 -11.26
C LEU A 24 -5.41 3.00 -12.40
N GLU A 25 -4.70 3.93 -13.05
CA GLU A 25 -5.18 4.60 -14.24
C GLU A 25 -5.47 3.58 -15.35
N ASN A 26 -6.71 3.57 -15.86
CA ASN A 26 -7.17 2.64 -16.90
C ASN A 26 -7.04 1.15 -16.52
N HIS A 27 -6.99 0.81 -15.23
CA HIS A 27 -6.93 -0.59 -14.80
C HIS A 27 -8.17 -1.37 -15.31
N PRO A 28 -8.01 -2.61 -15.82
CA PRO A 28 -9.10 -3.38 -16.41
C PRO A 28 -10.21 -3.73 -15.42
N TRP A 29 -9.87 -3.85 -14.13
CA TRP A 29 -10.81 -4.27 -13.08
C TRP A 29 -11.09 -3.22 -12.02
N PHE A 30 -10.24 -2.20 -11.88
CA PHE A 30 -10.31 -1.28 -10.74
C PHE A 30 -10.56 0.15 -11.22
N GLU A 31 -11.33 0.88 -10.43
CA GLU A 31 -11.57 2.30 -10.61
C GLU A 31 -11.42 3.01 -9.27
N VAL A 32 -10.56 4.03 -9.21
CA VAL A 32 -10.35 4.81 -8.00
C VAL A 32 -11.51 5.78 -7.85
N THR A 33 -12.35 5.54 -6.85
CA THR A 33 -13.55 6.34 -6.55
C THR A 33 -13.47 7.01 -5.18
N TYR A 34 -12.50 6.62 -4.36
CA TYR A 34 -12.27 7.17 -3.02
C TYR A 34 -10.79 7.50 -2.82
N VAL A 35 -10.50 8.69 -2.31
CA VAL A 35 -9.15 9.10 -1.92
C VAL A 35 -9.21 9.75 -0.56
N ALA A 36 -8.34 9.31 0.34
CA ALA A 36 -8.23 9.87 1.67
C ALA A 36 -6.77 10.16 2.04
N ALA A 37 -6.57 11.20 2.83
CA ALA A 37 -5.25 11.62 3.29
C ALA A 37 -5.35 12.30 4.66
N SER A 38 -4.34 13.08 5.05
CA SER A 38 -4.36 13.80 6.32
C SER A 38 -5.48 14.84 6.40
N PRO A 39 -5.91 15.24 7.61
CA PRO A 39 -6.95 16.27 7.81
C PRO A 39 -6.67 17.58 7.08
N ARG A 40 -5.39 17.94 6.89
CA ARG A 40 -4.96 19.13 6.13
C ARG A 40 -5.34 19.09 4.65
N SER A 41 -5.43 17.89 4.07
CA SER A 41 -5.78 17.68 2.68
C SER A 41 -7.28 17.49 2.48
N ALA A 42 -8.00 17.11 3.54
CA ALA A 42 -9.43 16.82 3.49
C ALA A 42 -10.25 18.03 3.02
N GLY A 43 -11.32 17.77 2.27
CA GLY A 43 -12.24 18.76 1.71
C GLY A 43 -11.76 19.46 0.43
N LYS A 44 -10.54 19.18 -0.03
CA LYS A 44 -10.00 19.75 -1.28
C LYS A 44 -10.17 18.77 -2.44
N PRO A 45 -10.38 19.25 -3.68
CA PRO A 45 -10.17 18.44 -4.87
C PRO A 45 -8.75 17.84 -4.87
N TYR A 46 -8.60 16.61 -5.32
CA TYR A 46 -7.32 15.90 -5.30
C TYR A 46 -6.21 16.70 -6.00
N CYS A 47 -6.49 17.29 -7.16
CA CYS A 47 -5.55 18.11 -7.92
C CYS A 47 -5.02 19.32 -7.13
N GLU A 48 -5.85 19.92 -6.27
CA GLU A 48 -5.43 20.99 -5.37
C GLU A 48 -4.64 20.45 -4.18
N ALA A 49 -5.07 19.32 -3.61
CA ALA A 49 -4.40 18.69 -2.48
C ALA A 49 -2.95 18.29 -2.81
N VAL A 50 -2.68 17.87 -4.05
CA VAL A 50 -1.32 17.54 -4.53
C VAL A 50 -0.66 18.64 -5.35
N LYS A 51 -1.21 19.87 -5.37
CA LYS A 51 -0.63 20.98 -6.11
C LYS A 51 0.84 21.19 -5.73
N ASN A 52 1.72 21.23 -6.73
CA ASN A 52 3.18 21.29 -6.59
C ASN A 52 3.83 20.11 -5.81
N ARG A 53 3.07 19.06 -5.53
CA ARG A 53 3.51 17.84 -4.83
C ARG A 53 3.24 16.56 -5.62
N TRP A 54 2.61 16.66 -6.79
CA TRP A 54 2.50 15.55 -7.72
C TRP A 54 3.85 15.29 -8.39
N LEU A 55 4.45 14.15 -8.08
CA LEU A 55 5.84 13.81 -8.45
C LEU A 55 5.91 12.62 -9.42
N ILE A 56 4.76 12.13 -9.87
CA ILE A 56 4.68 11.20 -11.00
C ILE A 56 4.87 12.04 -12.25
N GLY A 57 5.91 11.81 -13.05
CA GLY A 57 6.23 12.57 -14.26
C GLY A 57 5.22 12.45 -15.42
N ALA A 58 3.93 12.43 -15.12
CA ALA A 58 2.78 12.37 -16.01
C ALA A 58 1.65 13.23 -15.43
N GLU A 59 0.59 13.48 -16.19
CA GLU A 59 -0.57 14.21 -15.66
C GLU A 59 -1.32 13.39 -14.58
N ILE A 60 -2.06 14.10 -13.73
CA ILE A 60 -2.96 13.49 -12.76
C ILE A 60 -4.11 12.82 -13.53
N PRO A 61 -4.42 11.53 -13.27
CA PRO A 61 -5.52 10.85 -13.95
C PRO A 61 -6.85 11.61 -13.80
N ALA A 62 -7.54 11.84 -14.92
CA ALA A 62 -8.74 12.68 -14.98
C ALA A 62 -9.86 12.20 -14.04
N GLY A 63 -10.03 10.88 -13.89
CA GLY A 63 -11.02 10.27 -13.00
C GLY A 63 -10.79 10.53 -11.51
N VAL A 64 -9.57 10.92 -11.13
CA VAL A 64 -9.19 11.17 -9.72
C VAL A 64 -9.03 12.65 -9.43
N ALA A 65 -8.65 13.47 -10.42
CA ALA A 65 -8.31 14.88 -10.24
C ALA A 65 -9.35 15.71 -9.46
N ASN A 66 -10.64 15.45 -9.69
CA ASN A 66 -11.75 16.19 -9.08
C ASN A 66 -12.38 15.48 -7.87
N LEU A 67 -11.88 14.30 -7.47
CA LEU A 67 -12.37 13.66 -6.26
C LEU A 67 -12.04 14.53 -5.04
N ILE A 68 -13.00 14.69 -4.15
CA ILE A 68 -12.78 15.37 -2.87
C ILE A 68 -11.97 14.42 -1.99
N VAL A 69 -10.81 14.89 -1.53
CA VAL A 69 -10.00 14.16 -0.58
C VAL A 69 -10.71 14.12 0.75
N GLU A 70 -10.88 12.93 1.30
CA GLU A 70 -11.49 12.71 2.61
C GLU A 70 -10.42 12.62 3.70
N ASP A 71 -10.84 12.76 4.96
CA ASP A 71 -9.97 12.52 6.10
C ASP A 71 -9.80 11.01 6.26
N ALA A 72 -8.55 10.53 6.25
CA ALA A 72 -8.26 9.13 6.43
C ALA A 72 -8.74 8.60 7.78
N ASN A 73 -8.87 9.45 8.81
CA ASN A 73 -9.33 9.08 10.15
C ASN A 73 -10.85 8.96 10.29
N ASP A 74 -11.60 9.12 9.19
CA ASP A 74 -13.06 8.96 9.16
C ASP A 74 -13.40 7.80 8.21
N GLU A 75 -13.19 6.57 8.69
CA GLU A 75 -13.37 5.33 7.93
C GLU A 75 -14.76 5.17 7.33
N LYS A 76 -15.78 5.75 7.98
CA LYS A 76 -17.18 5.68 7.55
C LYS A 76 -17.41 6.40 6.24
N LYS A 77 -16.58 7.36 5.87
CA LYS A 77 -16.67 8.05 4.58
C LYS A 77 -16.32 7.17 3.38
N ALA A 78 -15.64 6.05 3.60
CA ALA A 78 -15.34 5.09 2.54
C ALA A 78 -16.52 4.16 2.24
N LEU A 79 -17.48 4.02 3.16
CA LEU A 79 -18.68 3.18 3.00
C LEU A 79 -19.50 3.64 1.79
N GLY A 80 -19.87 2.68 0.94
CA GLY A 80 -20.62 2.93 -0.29
C GLY A 80 -19.84 3.63 -1.40
N LYS A 81 -18.61 4.11 -1.14
CA LYS A 81 -17.74 4.72 -2.16
C LYS A 81 -16.75 3.73 -2.77
N CYS A 82 -16.29 2.75 -1.99
CA CYS A 82 -15.35 1.73 -2.46
C CYS A 82 -15.64 0.37 -1.83
N GLN A 83 -15.16 -0.70 -2.47
CA GLN A 83 -15.29 -2.08 -2.01
C GLN A 83 -14.11 -2.51 -1.14
N PHE A 84 -12.94 -1.92 -1.33
CA PHE A 84 -11.76 -2.09 -0.49
C PHE A 84 -10.80 -0.90 -0.69
N VAL A 85 -9.81 -0.78 0.19
CA VAL A 85 -8.81 0.30 0.15
C VAL A 85 -7.39 -0.23 0.01
N PHE A 86 -6.58 0.46 -0.78
CA PHE A 86 -5.13 0.37 -0.73
C PHE A 86 -4.61 1.34 0.32
N SER A 87 -3.87 0.84 1.32
CA SER A 87 -3.27 1.68 2.36
C SER A 87 -1.83 2.04 2.02
N ALA A 88 -1.58 3.34 1.89
CA ALA A 88 -0.27 3.94 1.68
C ALA A 88 0.05 4.98 2.79
N LEU A 89 -0.37 4.68 4.02
CA LEU A 89 -0.19 5.55 5.18
C LEU A 89 1.27 5.63 5.62
N GLU A 90 1.68 6.82 6.05
CA GLU A 90 3.02 7.13 6.55
C GLU A 90 2.90 7.90 7.87
N MET A 91 2.79 7.16 8.97
CA MET A 91 2.63 7.65 10.34
C MET A 91 3.12 6.58 11.35
N GLY A 92 2.85 6.76 12.64
CA GLY A 92 3.30 5.80 13.67
C GLY A 92 2.76 4.39 13.42
N LYS A 93 3.55 3.34 13.70
CA LYS A 93 3.13 1.94 13.45
C LYS A 93 1.82 1.60 14.18
N ASP A 94 1.67 2.05 15.43
CA ASP A 94 0.46 1.78 16.20
C ASP A 94 -0.76 2.56 15.67
N GLU A 95 -0.56 3.79 15.20
CA GLU A 95 -1.59 4.59 14.54
C GLU A 95 -2.06 3.93 13.24
N ILE A 96 -1.13 3.44 12.41
CA ILE A 96 -1.45 2.70 11.19
C ILE A 96 -2.25 1.44 11.54
N LYS A 97 -1.81 0.65 12.54
CA LYS A 97 -2.54 -0.56 12.95
C LYS A 97 -3.96 -0.24 13.36
N ALA A 98 -4.13 0.77 14.21
CA ALA A 98 -5.45 1.19 14.69
C ALA A 98 -6.34 1.66 13.53
N LEU A 99 -5.78 2.45 12.62
CA LEU A 99 -6.53 2.98 11.49
C LEU A 99 -6.93 1.89 10.50
N GLU A 100 -6.01 1.02 10.10
CA GLU A 100 -6.31 -0.10 9.20
C GLU A 100 -7.34 -1.06 9.82
N ALA A 101 -7.25 -1.32 11.14
CA ALA A 101 -8.25 -2.10 11.86
C ALA A 101 -9.62 -1.43 11.91
N ALA A 102 -9.70 -0.08 12.00
CA ALA A 102 -10.96 0.65 11.96
C ALA A 102 -11.67 0.49 10.60
N TYR A 103 -10.95 0.60 9.49
CA TYR A 103 -11.51 0.33 8.16
C TYR A 103 -11.99 -1.12 8.03
N ALA A 104 -11.18 -2.09 8.48
CA ALA A 104 -11.58 -3.50 8.46
C ALA A 104 -12.82 -3.77 9.33
N ALA A 105 -12.95 -3.11 10.48
CA ALA A 105 -14.11 -3.22 11.36
C ALA A 105 -15.41 -2.70 10.72
N GLU A 106 -15.33 -1.66 9.88
CA GLU A 106 -16.46 -1.18 9.07
C GLU A 106 -16.75 -2.07 7.84
N GLY A 107 -16.09 -3.23 7.74
CA GLY A 107 -16.31 -4.18 6.66
C GLY A 107 -15.55 -3.85 5.37
N ILE A 108 -14.58 -2.94 5.42
CA ILE A 108 -13.79 -2.50 4.26
C ILE A 108 -12.43 -3.22 4.29
N PRO A 109 -12.15 -4.15 3.35
CA PRO A 109 -10.83 -4.77 3.28
C PRO A 109 -9.71 -3.76 3.02
N VAL A 110 -8.56 -4.00 3.65
CA VAL A 110 -7.38 -3.15 3.58
C VAL A 110 -6.21 -3.94 3.00
N VAL A 111 -5.70 -3.48 1.86
CA VAL A 111 -4.47 -3.99 1.24
C VAL A 111 -3.36 -2.98 1.47
N SER A 112 -2.46 -3.27 2.40
CA SER A 112 -1.52 -2.30 2.94
C SER A 112 -0.09 -2.43 2.43
N ASN A 113 0.50 -1.28 2.10
CA ASN A 113 1.94 -1.14 1.86
C ASN A 113 2.75 -0.88 3.13
N ALA A 114 2.10 -0.50 4.23
CA ALA A 114 2.76 -0.14 5.46
C ALA A 114 3.42 -1.37 6.12
N SER A 115 4.46 -1.13 6.92
CA SER A 115 5.16 -2.19 7.64
C SER A 115 4.49 -2.61 8.94
N ALA A 116 3.49 -1.85 9.39
CA ALA A 116 2.91 -1.94 10.72
C ALA A 116 2.34 -3.33 11.03
N ASN A 117 1.57 -3.90 10.11
CA ASN A 117 0.90 -5.19 10.28
C ASN A 117 1.70 -6.42 9.77
N ARG A 118 2.96 -6.24 9.35
CA ARG A 118 3.78 -7.32 8.76
C ARG A 118 4.08 -8.50 9.69
N TRP A 119 4.01 -8.29 10.99
CA TRP A 119 4.30 -9.30 12.02
C TRP A 119 3.09 -9.61 12.90
N THR A 120 1.90 -9.21 12.46
CA THR A 120 0.65 -9.59 13.13
C THR A 120 0.30 -11.02 12.69
N GLU A 121 0.04 -11.90 13.66
CA GLU A 121 -0.05 -13.36 13.46
C GLU A 121 -1.10 -13.79 12.43
N ASP A 122 -2.25 -13.11 12.42
CA ASP A 122 -3.38 -13.39 11.54
C ASP A 122 -3.43 -12.47 10.30
N VAL A 123 -2.38 -11.67 10.04
CA VAL A 123 -2.30 -10.83 8.85
C VAL A 123 -1.41 -11.50 7.79
N PRO A 124 -1.95 -11.87 6.61
CA PRO A 124 -1.14 -12.45 5.55
C PRO A 124 -0.22 -11.41 4.92
N MET A 125 1.08 -11.72 4.90
CA MET A 125 2.07 -11.01 4.09
C MET A 125 2.21 -11.69 2.73
N LEU A 126 1.91 -10.97 1.65
CA LEU A 126 1.74 -11.56 0.32
C LEU A 126 2.75 -11.06 -0.70
N VAL A 127 3.37 -12.01 -1.40
CA VAL A 127 3.85 -11.86 -2.78
C VAL A 127 2.94 -12.76 -3.63
N PRO A 128 1.99 -12.19 -4.40
CA PRO A 128 0.92 -12.98 -5.04
C PRO A 128 1.40 -14.19 -5.83
N GLU A 129 2.55 -14.07 -6.50
CA GLU A 129 3.16 -15.12 -7.32
C GLU A 129 3.81 -16.26 -6.51
N ILE A 130 3.99 -16.09 -5.19
CA ILE A 130 4.75 -17.01 -4.34
C ILE A 130 3.86 -17.71 -3.32
N ASN A 131 3.00 -16.94 -2.63
CA ASN A 131 2.32 -17.41 -1.43
C ASN A 131 0.86 -16.96 -1.32
N TYR A 132 0.14 -16.94 -2.45
CA TYR A 132 -1.30 -16.60 -2.48
C TYR A 132 -2.14 -17.48 -1.53
N SER A 133 -1.75 -18.73 -1.27
CA SER A 133 -2.46 -19.63 -0.34
C SER A 133 -2.47 -19.12 1.10
N HIS A 134 -1.59 -18.18 1.47
CA HIS A 134 -1.63 -17.56 2.80
C HIS A 134 -2.93 -16.76 3.04
N LEU A 135 -3.70 -16.46 1.99
CA LEU A 135 -5.03 -15.86 2.10
C LEU A 135 -6.01 -16.71 2.94
N ASP A 136 -5.76 -18.03 3.11
CA ASP A 136 -6.60 -18.91 3.92
C ASP A 136 -6.71 -18.44 5.38
N VAL A 137 -5.71 -17.71 5.90
CA VAL A 137 -5.73 -17.15 7.27
C VAL A 137 -6.79 -16.07 7.47
N ILE A 138 -7.29 -15.45 6.39
CA ILE A 138 -8.27 -14.36 6.47
C ILE A 138 -9.55 -14.80 7.18
N ALA A 139 -9.95 -16.06 7.04
CA ALA A 139 -11.12 -16.59 7.75
C ALA A 139 -10.95 -16.55 9.27
N GLU A 140 -9.76 -16.91 9.77
CA GLU A 140 -9.46 -16.84 11.21
C GLU A 140 -9.25 -15.40 11.66
N GLN A 141 -8.60 -14.55 10.86
CA GLN A 141 -8.46 -13.11 11.14
C GLN A 141 -9.82 -12.46 11.38
N LYS A 142 -10.78 -12.69 10.48
CA LYS A 142 -12.15 -12.17 10.60
C LYS A 142 -12.82 -12.63 11.89
N LYS A 143 -12.69 -13.92 12.22
CA LYS A 143 -13.25 -14.51 13.44
C LYS A 143 -12.61 -13.94 14.70
N HIS A 144 -11.29 -13.79 14.71
CA HIS A 144 -10.53 -13.24 15.84
C HIS A 144 -10.95 -11.79 16.14
N HIS A 145 -11.16 -10.98 15.11
CA HIS A 145 -11.54 -9.58 15.26
C HIS A 145 -13.06 -9.31 15.27
N GLY A 146 -13.89 -10.33 15.00
CA GLY A 146 -15.34 -10.16 14.88
C GLY A 146 -15.77 -9.37 13.64
N TRP A 147 -14.97 -9.39 12.57
CA TRP A 147 -15.27 -8.71 11.30
C TRP A 147 -16.11 -9.60 10.38
N ASP A 148 -17.07 -9.01 9.69
CA ASP A 148 -17.88 -9.70 8.67
C ASP A 148 -17.13 -9.76 7.32
N LYS A 149 -16.99 -8.59 6.67
CA LYS A 149 -16.38 -8.50 5.32
C LYS A 149 -14.94 -8.05 5.33
N GLY A 150 -14.56 -7.16 6.24
CA GLY A 150 -13.23 -6.55 6.27
C GLY A 150 -12.14 -7.53 6.66
N PHE A 151 -10.93 -7.23 6.23
CA PHE A 151 -9.71 -7.96 6.52
C PHE A 151 -8.51 -7.04 6.26
N ILE A 152 -7.34 -7.41 6.75
CA ILE A 152 -6.09 -6.71 6.46
C ILE A 152 -5.13 -7.71 5.81
N ALA A 153 -4.55 -7.32 4.68
CA ALA A 153 -3.45 -8.03 4.04
C ALA A 153 -2.32 -7.03 3.75
N VAL A 154 -1.06 -7.48 3.84
CA VAL A 154 0.10 -6.60 3.68
C VAL A 154 1.04 -7.11 2.61
N LYS A 155 1.78 -6.21 1.96
CA LYS A 155 2.93 -6.59 1.13
C LYS A 155 4.23 -6.60 1.95
N PRO A 156 5.24 -7.41 1.58
CA PRO A 156 6.56 -7.36 2.20
C PRO A 156 7.34 -6.10 1.84
N ASN A 157 8.48 -5.91 2.49
CA ASN A 157 9.47 -4.90 2.10
C ASN A 157 9.83 -5.06 0.60
N CYS A 158 10.05 -3.94 -0.10
CA CYS A 158 10.40 -3.95 -1.52
C CYS A 158 11.71 -4.69 -1.82
N SER A 159 12.70 -4.70 -0.92
CA SER A 159 13.94 -5.44 -1.13
C SER A 159 13.69 -6.95 -1.24
N LEU A 160 12.86 -7.51 -0.35
CA LEU A 160 12.50 -8.94 -0.38
C LEU A 160 11.89 -9.36 -1.71
N GLN A 161 11.09 -8.49 -2.33
CA GLN A 161 10.35 -8.84 -3.55
C GLN A 161 11.28 -9.14 -4.73
N THR A 162 12.48 -8.56 -4.78
CA THR A 162 13.39 -8.73 -5.93
C THR A 162 14.07 -10.10 -5.96
N TYR A 163 14.36 -10.69 -4.80
CA TYR A 163 15.07 -11.97 -4.71
C TYR A 163 14.21 -13.15 -4.25
N MET A 164 13.04 -12.91 -3.64
CA MET A 164 12.15 -14.02 -3.23
C MET A 164 11.54 -14.77 -4.41
N MET A 165 11.23 -14.10 -5.52
CA MET A 165 10.65 -14.74 -6.71
C MET A 165 11.61 -15.74 -7.38
N PRO A 166 12.87 -15.38 -7.73
CA PRO A 166 13.81 -16.37 -8.25
C PRO A 166 14.15 -17.46 -7.23
N LEU A 167 14.20 -17.13 -5.94
CA LEU A 167 14.38 -18.13 -4.87
C LEU A 167 13.23 -19.15 -4.84
N HIS A 168 11.98 -18.67 -4.93
CA HIS A 168 10.81 -19.54 -4.98
C HIS A 168 10.86 -20.46 -6.20
N ALA A 169 11.21 -19.92 -7.38
CA ALA A 169 11.36 -20.72 -8.59
C ALA A 169 12.41 -21.85 -8.44
N LEU A 170 13.56 -21.58 -7.81
CA LEU A 170 14.58 -22.60 -7.53
C LEU A 170 14.04 -23.71 -6.62
N ILE A 171 13.34 -23.34 -5.54
CA ILE A 171 12.75 -24.30 -4.61
C ILE A 171 11.71 -25.18 -5.31
N GLN A 172 10.83 -24.58 -6.13
CA GLN A 172 9.83 -25.32 -6.90
C GLN A 172 10.45 -26.27 -7.93
N ALA A 173 11.60 -25.91 -8.50
CA ALA A 173 12.37 -26.77 -9.40
C ALA A 173 13.14 -27.89 -8.68
N GLY A 174 12.98 -28.05 -7.36
CA GLY A 174 13.61 -29.10 -6.57
C GLY A 174 15.03 -28.76 -6.09
N TYR A 175 15.43 -27.48 -6.16
CA TYR A 175 16.72 -27.00 -5.65
C TYR A 175 16.53 -26.30 -4.29
N PRO A 176 16.59 -27.04 -3.17
CA PRO A 176 16.43 -26.44 -1.84
C PRO A 176 17.58 -25.48 -1.54
N VAL A 177 17.24 -24.29 -1.02
CA VAL A 177 18.23 -23.28 -0.65
C VAL A 177 18.44 -23.29 0.86
N LYS A 178 19.64 -23.69 1.29
CA LYS A 178 20.02 -23.76 2.71
C LYS A 178 20.51 -22.42 3.27
N ARG A 179 21.14 -21.59 2.42
CA ARG A 179 21.74 -20.30 2.82
C ARG A 179 21.75 -19.36 1.63
N MET A 180 21.57 -18.07 1.92
CA MET A 180 21.65 -16.99 0.95
C MET A 180 22.52 -15.87 1.54
N ILE A 181 23.31 -15.22 0.69
CA ILE A 181 24.05 -14.00 1.01
C ILE A 181 23.53 -12.94 0.04
N VAL A 182 22.98 -11.84 0.57
CA VAL A 182 22.33 -10.81 -0.24
C VAL A 182 22.97 -9.46 0.06
N THR A 183 23.35 -8.76 -1.00
CA THR A 183 23.73 -7.35 -0.96
C THR A 183 22.78 -6.59 -1.88
N THR A 184 22.13 -5.54 -1.38
CA THR A 184 21.16 -4.75 -2.15
C THR A 184 21.70 -3.38 -2.49
N LEU A 185 21.55 -2.96 -3.75
CA LEU A 185 21.73 -1.57 -4.18
C LEU A 185 20.33 -0.98 -4.39
N GLN A 186 19.84 -0.24 -3.41
CA GLN A 186 18.46 0.25 -3.40
C GLN A 186 18.38 1.69 -3.92
N ALA A 187 17.40 1.95 -4.80
CA ALA A 187 17.11 3.31 -5.26
C ALA A 187 16.53 4.18 -4.13
N THR A 188 16.82 5.48 -4.18
CA THR A 188 16.36 6.48 -3.19
C THR A 188 14.84 6.63 -3.13
N SER A 189 14.13 6.29 -4.20
CA SER A 189 12.66 6.32 -4.26
C SER A 189 11.98 5.44 -3.21
N GLY A 190 12.69 4.45 -2.66
CA GLY A 190 12.20 3.60 -1.57
C GLY A 190 12.01 4.34 -0.24
N ALA A 191 12.68 5.47 -0.04
CA ALA A 191 12.61 6.27 1.19
C ALA A 191 11.41 7.25 1.23
N GLY A 192 10.53 7.23 0.22
CA GLY A 192 9.40 8.15 0.13
C GLY A 192 9.81 9.57 -0.28
N TYR A 193 9.00 10.56 0.10
CA TYR A 193 9.30 11.98 -0.09
C TYR A 193 9.07 12.73 1.24
N PRO A 194 10.02 13.57 1.69
CA PRO A 194 11.16 14.12 0.96
C PRO A 194 12.32 13.14 0.70
N GLY A 195 12.28 11.94 1.26
CA GLY A 195 13.21 10.85 0.95
C GLY A 195 14.61 11.12 1.47
N VAL A 196 15.62 10.54 0.80
CA VAL A 196 17.03 10.76 1.14
C VAL A 196 17.51 12.08 0.56
N ALA A 197 18.19 12.90 1.37
CA ALA A 197 18.68 14.20 0.91
C ALA A 197 19.74 14.03 -0.19
N SER A 198 19.76 14.96 -1.16
CA SER A 198 20.72 14.91 -2.25
C SER A 198 22.17 14.98 -1.77
N PHE A 199 22.42 15.69 -0.66
CA PHE A 199 23.75 15.80 -0.04
C PHE A 199 24.29 14.45 0.46
N ASP A 200 23.40 13.53 0.84
CA ASP A 200 23.80 12.20 1.30
C ASP A 200 24.08 11.23 0.13
N MET A 201 23.58 11.51 -1.07
CA MET A 201 23.50 10.53 -2.18
C MET A 201 24.25 10.91 -3.45
N ILE A 202 24.44 12.20 -3.75
CA ILE A 202 25.18 12.60 -4.96
C ILE A 202 26.64 12.17 -4.82
N ASP A 203 27.12 11.38 -5.78
CA ASP A 203 28.48 10.83 -5.79
C ASP A 203 28.84 10.03 -4.52
N ASN A 204 27.82 9.42 -3.87
CA ASN A 204 28.00 8.72 -2.61
C ASN A 204 27.16 7.42 -2.53
N ILE A 205 27.53 6.54 -1.59
CA ILE A 205 26.74 5.37 -1.20
C ILE A 205 26.54 5.44 0.31
N VAL A 206 25.28 5.30 0.74
CA VAL A 206 24.96 5.11 2.16
C VAL A 206 24.85 3.60 2.43
N PRO A 207 25.81 2.98 3.15
CA PRO A 207 25.86 1.52 3.29
C PRO A 207 24.93 0.97 4.39
N PHE A 208 23.97 1.78 4.87
CA PHE A 208 23.06 1.40 5.95
C PHE A 208 21.67 2.01 5.76
N ILE A 209 20.64 1.17 5.88
CA ILE A 209 19.23 1.58 5.91
C ILE A 209 18.64 1.00 7.19
N GLY A 210 18.05 1.86 8.03
CA GLY A 210 17.41 1.45 9.29
C GLY A 210 16.20 0.54 9.04
N GLY A 211 16.12 -0.58 9.78
CA GLY A 211 15.05 -1.59 9.70
C GLY A 211 13.87 -1.35 10.63
#